data_AF-A0A9D4TZZ9-F1
#
_entry.id   AF-A0A9D4TZZ9-F1
#
_cell.length_a   1.000
_cell.length_b   1.000
_cell.length_c   1.000
_cell.angle_alpha   90.00
_cell.angle_beta   90.00
_cell.angle_gamma   90.00
#
_symmetry.space_group_name_H-M   'P 1'
#
loop_
_entity.id
_entity.type
_entity.pdbx_description
1 polymer ?
#
loop_
_entity_poly.entity_id
_entity_poly.type
_entity_poly.pdbx_seq_one_letter_code
_entity_poly.pdbx_strand_id
1 'polypeptide(L)' 'MLLITVFSLLMVALPLTAFSWAWNGRLDGLLLSILSPKLLEEQRVVIAGTLAVAAVNLAVAAFVTAAWLEKPPPAARKED' A
#
# COMPACT_ATOMS: atom_id res chain seq x y z
N MET A 1 -16.57 4.46 -10.61
CA MET A 1 -16.24 5.56 -9.67
C MET A 1 -15.82 5.06 -8.30
N LEU A 2 -16.58 4.15 -7.65
CA LEU A 2 -16.24 3.63 -6.32
C LEU A 2 -14.83 3.04 -6.22
N LEU A 3 -14.42 2.21 -7.19
CA LEU A 3 -13.09 1.59 -7.24
C LEU A 3 -11.97 2.64 -7.20
N ILE A 4 -12.05 3.66 -8.06
CA ILE A 4 -11.06 4.75 -8.12
C ILE A 4 -10.99 5.47 -6.76
N THR A 5 -12.13 5.87 -6.19
CA THR A 5 -12.16 6.60 -4.92
C THR A 5 -11.57 5.78 -3.77
N VAL A 6 -11.89 4.49 -3.68
CA VAL A 6 -11.35 3.59 -2.65
C VAL A 6 -9.83 3.47 -2.79
N PHE A 7 -9.34 3.21 -4.01
CA PHE A 7 -7.89 3.06 -4.22
C PHE A 7 -7.14 4.38 -4.06
N SER A 8 -7.71 5.52 -4.43
CA SER A 8 -7.12 6.83 -4.13
C SER A 8 -6.97 7.06 -2.63
N LEU A 9 -7.96 6.66 -1.83
CA LEU A 9 -7.87 6.78 -0.37
C LEU A 9 -6.81 5.82 0.20
N LEU A 10 -6.77 4.59 -0.30
CA LEU A 10 -5.78 3.58 0.09
C LEU A 10 -4.35 3.99 -0.25
N MET A 11 -4.12 4.62 -1.40
CA MET A 11 -2.82 5.16 -1.80
C MET A 11 -2.25 6.18 -0.83
N VAL A 12 -3.09 6.85 -0.04
CA VAL A 12 -2.66 7.80 0.98
C VAL A 12 -2.59 7.11 2.35
N ALA A 13 -3.64 6.38 2.72
CA ALA A 13 -3.75 5.78 4.05
C ALA A 13 -2.74 4.65 4.29
N LEU A 14 -2.54 3.74 3.33
CA LEU A 14 -1.63 2.59 3.48
C LEU A 14 -0.17 3.00 3.71
N PRO A 15 0.46 3.87 2.88
CA PRO A 15 1.84 4.26 3.14
C PRO A 15 2.01 5.05 4.42
N LEU A 16 1.07 5.94 4.77
CA LEU A 16 1.14 6.70 6.02
C LEU A 16 1.03 5.79 7.25
N THR A 17 0.12 4.80 7.21
CA THR A 17 -0.02 3.83 8.30
C THR A 17 1.19 2.91 8.40
N ALA A 18 1.69 2.39 7.28
CA ALA A 18 2.90 1.57 7.24
C ALA A 18 4.13 2.33 7.78
N PHE A 19 4.33 3.57 7.33
CA PHE A 19 5.39 4.45 7.82
C PHE A 19 5.25 4.69 9.32
N SER A 20 4.07 5.13 9.77
CA SER A 20 3.80 5.45 11.18
C SER A 20 4.00 4.24 12.10
N TRP A 21 3.58 3.04 11.67
CA TRP A 21 3.76 1.83 12.47
C TRP A 21 5.23 1.39 12.55
N ALA A 22 5.97 1.46 11.45
CA ALA A 22 7.40 1.18 11.43
C ALA A 22 8.20 2.22 12.26
N TRP A 23 7.82 3.49 12.15
CA TRP A 23 8.43 4.60 12.90
C TRP A 23 8.23 4.44 14.41
N ASN A 24 7.04 4.05 14.85
CA ASN A 24 6.74 3.83 16.27
C ASN A 24 7.25 2.48 16.81
N GLY A 25 7.97 1.70 16.00
CA GLY A 25 8.51 0.40 16.38
C GLY A 25 7.47 -0.69 16.61
N ARG A 26 6.24 -0.48 16.14
CA ARG A 26 5.14 -1.45 16.26
C ARG A 26 5.42 -2.74 15.47
N LEU A 27 6.28 -2.65 14.47
CA LEU A 27 6.72 -3.76 13.63
C LEU A 27 8.05 -4.36 14.10
N ASP A 28 8.69 -3.83 15.14
CA ASP A 28 10.02 -4.29 15.58
C ASP A 28 10.00 -5.76 15.98
N GLY A 29 8.92 -6.25 16.61
CA GLY A 29 8.78 -7.67 16.95
C GLY A 29 8.80 -8.60 15.72
N LEU A 30 8.29 -8.14 14.57
CA LEU A 30 8.37 -8.88 13.31
C LEU A 30 9.74 -8.69 12.65
N LEU A 31 10.26 -7.46 12.66
CA LEU A 31 11.50 -7.10 11.98
C LEU A 31 12.74 -7.67 12.67
N LEU A 32 12.72 -7.85 13.99
CA LEU A 32 13.82 -8.44 14.77
C LEU A 32 14.10 -9.90 14.40
N SER A 33 13.15 -10.58 13.75
CA SER A 33 13.37 -11.93 13.23
C SER A 33 14.26 -11.96 11.98
N ILE A 34 14.46 -10.81 11.33
CA ILE A 34 15.18 -10.67 10.05
C ILE A 34 16.35 -9.68 10.17
N LEU A 35 16.21 -8.66 11.00
CA LEU A 35 17.15 -7.54 11.17
C LEU A 35 17.68 -7.49 12.60
N SER A 36 18.95 -7.11 12.75
CA SER A 36 19.53 -6.92 14.08
C SER A 36 18.94 -5.67 14.78
N PRO A 37 18.86 -5.66 16.12
CA PRO A 37 18.33 -4.52 16.87
C PRO A 37 19.03 -3.20 16.56
N LYS A 38 20.36 -3.28 16.37
CA LYS A 38 21.21 -2.12 16.06
C LYS A 38 20.87 -1.51 14.69
N LEU A 39 20.58 -2.36 13.70
CA LEU A 39 20.15 -1.94 12.36
C LEU A 39 18.77 -1.30 12.40
N LEU A 40 17.85 -1.83 13.22
CA LEU A 40 16.52 -1.25 13.39
C LEU A 40 16.56 0.14 14.01
N GLU A 41 17.48 0.38 14.94
CA GLU A 41 17.63 1.67 15.61
C GLU A 41 18.30 2.70 14.69
N GLU A 42 19.41 2.33 14.04
CA GLU A 42 20.15 3.22 13.14
C GLU A 42 19.39 3.54 11.85
N GLN A 43 18.62 2.59 11.32
CA GLN A 43 17.96 2.71 10.01
C GLN A 43 16.44 2.75 10.08
N ARG A 44 15.85 3.06 11.25
CA ARG A 44 14.40 3.09 11.45
C ARG A 44 13.66 3.90 10.38
N VAL A 45 14.17 5.09 10.09
CA VAL A 45 13.63 6.01 9.08
C VAL A 45 13.60 5.34 7.70
N VAL A 46 14.70 4.68 7.33
CA VAL A 46 14.90 4.03 6.03
C VAL A 46 13.99 2.82 5.90
N ILE A 47 13.90 2.00 6.96
CA ILE A 47 13.00 0.84 7.01
C ILE A 47 11.54 1.30 6.90
N ALA A 48 11.15 2.32 7.65
CA ALA A 48 9.80 2.89 7.59
C ALA A 48 9.48 3.45 6.20
N GLY A 49 10.42 4.18 5.59
CA GLY A 49 10.28 4.68 4.22
C GLY A 49 10.16 3.55 3.20
N THR A 50 10.96 2.50 3.34
CA THR A 50 10.94 1.33 2.46
C THR A 50 9.60 0.59 2.55
N LEU A 51 9.08 0.40 3.77
CA LEU A 51 7.76 -0.20 3.99
C LEU A 51 6.62 0.66 3.43
N ALA A 52 6.72 1.99 3.53
CA ALA A 52 5.74 2.89 2.93
C ALA A 52 5.73 2.77 1.40
N VAL A 53 6.91 2.76 0.76
CA VAL A 53 7.02 2.57 -0.69
C VAL A 53 6.50 1.19 -1.11
N ALA A 54 6.80 0.13 -0.35
CA ALA A 54 6.25 -1.19 -0.61
C ALA A 54 4.71 -1.21 -0.52
N ALA A 55 4.13 -0.52 0.47
CA ALA A 55 2.69 -0.40 0.63
C ALA A 55 2.02 0.33 -0.56
N VAL A 56 2.65 1.38 -1.12
CA VAL A 56 2.17 2.04 -2.35
C VAL A 56 2.15 1.04 -3.50
N ASN A 57 3.25 0.32 -3.74
CA ASN A 57 3.33 -0.64 -4.84
C ASN A 57 2.28 -1.76 -4.71
N LEU A 58 2.04 -2.24 -3.49
CA LEU A 58 0.99 -3.21 -3.21
C LEU A 58 -0.41 -2.65 -3.56
N ALA A 59 -0.70 -1.40 -3.18
CA ALA A 59 -1.95 -0.74 -3.52
C ALA A 59 -2.11 -0.56 -5.03
N VAL A 60 -1.03 -0.26 -5.76
CA VAL A 60 -1.06 -0.15 -7.25
C VAL A 60 -1.38 -1.51 -7.85
N ALA A 61 -0.68 -2.56 -7.43
CA ALA A 61 -0.88 -3.91 -7.95
C ALA A 61 -2.32 -4.41 -7.70
N ALA A 62 -2.86 -4.13 -6.51
CA ALA A 62 -4.24 -4.44 -6.16
C ALA A 62 -5.24 -3.63 -7.00
N PHE A 63 -4.97 -2.35 -7.27
CA PHE A 63 -5.81 -1.53 -8.15
C PHE A 63 -5.85 -2.09 -9.57
N VAL A 64 -4.69 -2.40 -10.15
CA VAL A 64 -4.57 -2.96 -11.51
C VAL A 64 -5.34 -4.28 -11.60
N THR A 65 -5.16 -5.17 -10.62
CA THR A 65 -5.88 -6.44 -10.55
C THR A 65 -7.39 -6.23 -10.46
N ALA A 66 -7.84 -5.31 -9.61
CA ALA A 66 -9.26 -5.04 -9.42
C ALA A 66 -9.89 -4.39 -10.67
N ALA A 67 -9.19 -3.47 -11.32
CA ALA A 67 -9.62 -2.87 -12.59
C ALA A 67 -9.71 -3.91 -13.72
N TRP A 68 -8.84 -4.92 -13.72
CA TRP A 68 -8.87 -5.98 -14.72
C TRP A 68 -10.03 -6.96 -14.53
N LEU A 69 -10.53 -7.08 -13.30
CA LEU A 69 -11.68 -7.90 -12.94
C LEU A 69 -13.02 -7.15 -13.06
N GLU A 70 -13.02 -5.81 -13.15
CA GLU A 70 -14.23 -5.04 -13.42
C GLU A 70 -14.78 -5.43 -14.79
N LYS A 71 -16.04 -5.88 -14.84
CA LYS A 71 -16.74 -6.13 -16.10
C LYS A 71 -16.85 -4.81 -16.87
N PRO A 72 -16.57 -4.80 -18.19
CA PRO A 72 -16.79 -3.60 -18.99
C PRO A 72 -18.27 -3.19 -18.87
N PRO A 73 -18.57 -1.89 -18.77
CA PRO A 73 -19.93 -1.42 -18.74
C PRO A 73 -20.68 -1.94 -19.99
N PRO A 74 -21.95 -2.33 -19.87
CA PRO A 74 -22.72 -2.78 -21.03
C PRO A 74 -22.65 -1.67 -22.08
N ALA A 75 -22.21 -2.04 -23.29
CA ALA A 75 -22.10 -1.10 -24.39
C ALA A 75 -23.42 -0.35 -24.51
N ALA A 76 -23.37 0.98 -24.36
CA ALA A 76 -24.54 1.81 -24.63
C ALA A 76 -24.99 1.46 -26.03
N ARG A 77 -26.16 0.82 -26.13
CA ARG A 77 -26.83 0.55 -27.40
C ARG A 77 -26.93 1.92 -28.05
N LYS A 78 -26.16 2.16 -29.12
CA LYS A 78 -26.44 3.29 -29.99
C LYS A 78 -27.86 3.00 -30.47
N GLU A 79 -28.82 3.80 -30.00
CA GLU A 79 -30.13 3.85 -30.65
C GLU A 79 -29.88 4.20 -32.12
N ASP A 80 -30.56 3.43 -32.97
CA ASP A 80 -30.37 3.31 -34.42
C ASP A 80 -30.42 4.64 -35.18
#